data_AF-A0A1I1WRM6-F1
#
_entry.id   AF-A0A1I1WRM6-F1
#
_cell.length_a   1.000
_cell.length_b   1.000
_cell.length_c   1.000
_cell.angle_alpha   90.00
_cell.angle_beta   90.00
_cell.angle_gamma   90.00
#
_symmetry.space_group_name_H-M   'P 1'
#
loop_
_entity.id
_entity.type
_entity.pdbx_description
1 polymer ?
#
loop_
_entity_poly.entity_id
_entity_poly.type
_entity_poly.pdbx_seq_one_letter_code
_entity_poly.pdbx_strand_id
1 'polypeptide(L)' 'MKRLLSLVIILSLIAPITVFFGYIIMDEGDQFTAEHYMVTALSTIPFIFALLIKFLMSGADKE' A
#
# COMPACT_ATOMS: atom_id res chain seq x y z
N MET A 1 14.75 -11.49 -8.62
CA MET A 1 13.32 -11.13 -8.62
C MET A 1 12.63 -11.33 -7.27
N LYS A 2 12.66 -12.52 -6.64
CA LYS A 2 11.93 -12.77 -5.36
C LYS A 2 12.21 -11.73 -4.25
N ARG A 3 13.49 -11.40 -3.99
CA ARG A 3 13.88 -10.37 -3.00
C ARG A 3 13.41 -8.97 -3.35
N LEU A 4 13.49 -8.60 -4.63
CA LEU A 4 13.04 -7.29 -5.12
C LEU A 4 11.52 -7.15 -5.00
N LEU A 5 10.76 -8.19 -5.35
CA LEU A 5 9.31 -8.18 -5.21
C LEU A 5 8.90 -8.10 -3.73
N SER A 6 9.57 -8.83 -2.83
CA SER A 6 9.36 -8.69 -1.39
C SER A 6 9.63 -7.26 -0.90
N LEU A 7 10.70 -6.62 -1.40
CA LEU A 7 11.01 -5.23 -1.08
C LEU A 7 9.90 -4.29 -1.56
N VAL A 8 9.42 -4.45 -2.80
CA VAL A 8 8.31 -3.64 -3.35
C VAL A 8 7.05 -3.81 -2.51
N ILE A 9 6.70 -5.04 -2.12
CA ILE A 9 5.55 -5.32 -1.24
C ILE A 9 5.70 -4.57 0.09
N ILE A 10 6.87 -4.66 0.74
CA ILE A 10 7.12 -3.99 2.01
C ILE A 10 7.00 -2.46 1.86
N LEU A 11 7.65 -1.87 0.85
CA LEU A 11 7.60 -0.43 0.61
C LEU A 11 6.19 0.06 0.30
N SER A 12 5.45 -0.69 -0.51
CA SER A 12 4.06 -0.37 -0.85
C SER A 12 3.09 -0.50 0.33
N LEU A 13 3.39 -1.33 1.33
CA LEU A 13 2.64 -1.41 2.57
C LEU A 13 2.94 -0.24 3.50
N ILE A 14 4.18 0.26 3.51
CA ILE A 14 4.58 1.41 4.33
C ILE A 14 3.88 2.69 3.85
N ALA A 15 3.68 2.85 2.55
CA ALA A 15 3.06 4.04 1.96
C ALA A 15 1.73 4.47 2.64
N PRO A 16 0.68 3.62 2.74
CA PRO A 16 -0.57 3.99 3.41
C PRO A 16 -0.41 4.27 4.90
N ILE A 17 0.51 3.59 5.58
CA ILE A 17 0.83 3.84 6.98
C ILE A 17 1.41 5.26 7.13
N THR A 18 2.39 5.60 6.29
CA THR A 18 3.02 6.92 6.29
C THR A 18 2.04 8.04 5.93
N VAL A 19 1.15 7.83 4.95
CA VAL A 19 0.11 8.80 4.59
C VAL A 19 -0.84 9.04 5.78
N PHE A 20 -1.31 7.98 6.43
CA PHE A 20 -2.19 8.08 7.58
C PHE A 20 -1.55 8.84 8.75
N PHE A 21 -0.33 8.48 9.15
CA PHE A 21 0.41 9.20 10.20
C PHE A 21 0.81 10.61 9.77
N GLY A 22 1.02 10.84 8.47
CA GLY A 22 1.25 12.16 7.91
C GLY A 22 0.10 13.11 8.21
N TYR A 23 -1.15 12.66 8.04
CA TYR A 23 -2.32 13.46 8.39
C TYR A 23 -2.43 13.70 9.89
N ILE A 24 -2.11 12.72 10.74
CA ILE A 24 -2.09 12.92 12.21
C ILE A 24 -1.15 14.08 12.60
N ILE A 25 0.03 14.15 11.97
CA ILE A 25 1.06 15.14 12.30
C ILE A 25 0.78 16.49 11.66
N MET A 26 0.36 16.51 10.38
CA MET A 26 0.22 17.74 9.60
C MET A 26 -1.12 18.44 9.81
N ASP A 27 -2.15 17.71 10.21
CA ASP A 27 -3.52 18.23 10.30
C ASP A 27 -4.01 18.31 11.75
N GLU A 28 -3.11 18.58 12.70
CA GLU A 28 -3.40 18.75 14.14
C GLU A 28 -4.20 17.57 14.78
N GLY A 29 -4.20 16.39 14.14
CA GLY A 29 -4.98 15.24 14.58
C GLY A 29 -6.38 15.12 13.98
N ASP A 30 -6.72 15.85 12.91
CA ASP A 30 -7.95 15.70 12.12
C ASP A 30 -7.77 14.72 10.92
N GLN A 31 -7.12 13.58 11.20
CA GLN A 31 -6.98 12.49 10.22
C GLN A 31 -8.32 11.80 9.84
N PHE A 32 -9.43 12.12 10.50
CA PHE A 32 -10.69 11.38 10.40
C PHE A 32 -11.71 12.02 9.45
N THR A 33 -11.23 12.69 8.40
CA THR A 33 -12.05 13.24 7.33
C THR A 33 -12.21 12.25 6.17
N ALA A 34 -13.26 12.45 5.36
CA ALA A 34 -13.49 11.63 4.18
C ALA A 34 -12.34 11.73 3.17
N GLU A 35 -11.75 12.93 3.02
CA GLU A 35 -10.61 13.14 2.12
C GLU A 35 -9.37 12.36 2.58
N HIS A 36 -9.04 12.40 3.88
CA HIS A 36 -7.86 11.72 4.41
C HIS A 36 -7.98 10.20 4.32
N TYR A 37 -9.18 9.66 4.57
CA TYR A 37 -9.44 8.24 4.35
C TYR A 37 -9.36 7.87 2.86
N MET A 38 -9.89 8.70 1.97
CA MET A 38 -9.82 8.45 0.52
C MET A 38 -8.37 8.40 0.05
N VAL A 39 -7.53 9.38 0.42
CA VAL A 39 -6.12 9.41 0.03
C VAL A 39 -5.34 8.24 0.65
N THR A 40 -5.60 7.93 1.91
CA THR A 40 -5.02 6.75 2.57
C THR A 40 -5.41 5.45 1.84
N ALA A 41 -6.68 5.29 1.47
CA ALA A 41 -7.14 4.13 0.71
C ALA A 41 -6.49 4.04 -0.67
N LEU A 42 -6.43 5.15 -1.42
CA LEU A 42 -5.78 5.18 -2.74
C LEU A 42 -4.28 4.85 -2.66
N SER A 43 -3.60 5.20 -1.57
CA SER A 43 -2.20 4.86 -1.37
C SER A 43 -1.92 3.37 -1.16
N THR A 44 -2.96 2.53 -0.98
CA THR A 44 -2.84 1.06 -0.97
C THR A 44 -2.74 0.44 -2.37
N ILE A 45 -3.07 1.19 -3.43
CA ILE A 45 -3.08 0.68 -4.81
C ILE A 45 -1.74 0.02 -5.21
N PRO A 46 -0.55 0.61 -4.94
CA PRO A 46 0.72 -0.02 -5.26
C PRO A 46 0.91 -1.40 -4.58
N PHE A 47 0.38 -1.57 -3.36
CA PHE A 47 0.45 -2.84 -2.64
C PHE A 47 -0.42 -3.90 -3.30
N ILE A 48 -1.63 -3.55 -3.71
CA ILE A 48 -2.51 -4.44 -4.47
C ILE A 48 -1.82 -4.91 -5.75
N PHE A 49 -1.22 -4.00 -6.52
CA PHE A 49 -0.47 -4.37 -7.73
C PHE A 49 0.73 -5.28 -7.44
N ALA A 50 1.49 -5.00 -6.39
CA ALA A 50 2.62 -5.85 -6.00
C ALA A 50 2.18 -7.28 -5.63
N LEU A 51 1.03 -7.42 -4.97
CA LEU A 51 0.42 -8.72 -4.68
C LEU A 51 -0.09 -9.43 -5.93
N LEU A 52 -0.72 -8.72 -6.87
CA LEU A 52 -1.16 -9.28 -8.15
C LEU A 52 0.03 -9.81 -8.95
N ILE A 53 1.13 -9.06 -9.02
CA ILE A 53 2.37 -9.51 -9.67
C ILE A 53 2.89 -10.78 -8.98
N LYS A 54 2.89 -10.82 -7.64
CA LYS A 54 3.28 -12.01 -6.88
C LYS A 54 2.41 -13.22 -7.20
N PHE A 55 1.10 -13.03 -7.33
CA PHE A 55 0.15 -14.07 -7.69
C PHE A 55 0.42 -14.62 -9.11
N LEU A 56 0.60 -13.75 -10.10
CA LEU A 56 0.95 -14.17 -11.47
C LEU A 56 2.28 -14.93 -11.49
N MET A 57 3.25 -14.49 -10.69
CA MET A 57 4.55 -15.14 -10.58
C MET A 57 4.54 -16.47 -9.80
N SER A 58 3.54 -16.72 -8.94
CA SER A 58 3.44 -17.97 -8.19
C SER A 58 2.97 -19.14 -9.06
N GLY A 59 2.56 -18.89 -10.30
CA GLY A 59 2.04 -19.92 -11.20
C GLY A 59 0.72 -20.50 -10.69
N ALA A 60 -0.12 -19.67 -10.05
CA ALA A 60 -1.44 -20.07 -9.61
C ALA A 60 -2.34 -20.57 -10.77
N ASP A 61 -2.00 -20.18 -12.01
CA ASP A 61 -2.65 -20.63 -13.25
C ASP A 61 -2.08 -21.95 -13.82
N LYS A 62 -1.24 -22.69 -13.07
CA LYS A 62 -0.63 -23.96 -13.54
C LYS A 62 -1.42 -25.22 -13.17
N GLU A 63 -2.70 -25.07 -12.85
CA GLU A 63 -3.68 -26.17 -12.82
C GLU A 63 -4.59 -26.12 -14.05
#